data_AF-A0A378MWE1-F1
#
_entry.id   AF-A0A378MWE1-F1
#
_cell.length_a   1.000
_cell.length_b   1.000
_cell.length_c   1.000
_cell.angle_alpha   90.00
_cell.angle_beta   90.00
_cell.angle_gamma   90.00
#
_symmetry.space_group_name_H-M   'P 1'
#
loop_
_entity.id
_entity.type
_entity.pdbx_description
1 polymer ?
#
loop_
_entity_poly.entity_id
_entity_poly.type
_entity_poly.pdbx_seq_one_letter_code
_entity_poly.pdbx_strand_id
1 'polypeptide(L)' 'MPQSEEVDWQFPVSVYDVVMMGRYGYMNFLRRPSQTDKLKVEQAMQRLDVLHLKDRQIGELSGGQKNGYF' A
#
# COMPACT_ATOMS: atom_id res chain seq x y z
N MET A 1 7.25 26.31 -9.44
CA MET A 1 7.68 25.04 -10.08
C MET A 1 6.79 23.94 -9.54
N PRO A 2 6.02 23.21 -10.36
CA PRO A 2 5.17 22.14 -9.88
C PRO A 2 6.07 20.98 -9.40
N GLN A 3 6.19 20.84 -8.08
CA GLN A 3 6.80 19.69 -7.43
C GLN A 3 5.82 18.53 -7.57
N SER A 4 5.78 17.92 -8.74
CA SER A 4 5.16 16.59 -8.87
C SER A 4 6.21 15.64 -8.27
N GLU A 5 6.03 15.25 -7.01
CA GLU A 5 6.80 14.15 -6.44
C GLU A 5 6.62 12.97 -7.40
N GLU A 6 7.69 12.62 -8.13
CA GLU A 6 7.78 11.38 -8.89
C GLU A 6 7.68 10.25 -7.87
N VAL A 7 6.44 9.88 -7.54
CA VAL A 7 6.18 8.68 -6.75
C VAL A 7 6.69 7.53 -7.59
N ASP A 8 7.77 6.90 -7.15
CA ASP A 8 8.36 5.73 -7.79
C ASP A 8 7.36 4.56 -7.68
N TRP A 9 6.62 4.34 -8.76
CA TRP A 9 5.61 3.28 -8.86
C TRP A 9 6.22 1.89 -9.17
N GLN A 10 7.55 1.77 -9.29
CA GLN A 10 8.25 0.48 -9.43
C GLN A 10 8.59 -0.16 -8.08
N PHE A 11 8.22 0.47 -6.96
CA PHE A 11 8.46 -0.07 -5.63
C PHE A 11 7.73 -1.42 -5.44
N PRO A 12 8.41 -2.48 -4.95
CA PRO A 12 7.85 -3.82 -4.79
C PRO A 12 6.89 -3.91 -3.58
N VAL A 13 5.90 -3.02 -3.54
CA VAL A 13 4.98 -2.84 -2.42
C VAL A 13 3.62 -3.38 -2.83
N SER A 14 3.10 -4.32 -2.05
CA SER A 14 1.76 -4.85 -2.28
C SER A 14 0.69 -3.85 -1.83
N VAL A 15 -0.54 -4.01 -2.33
CA VAL A 15 -1.70 -3.25 -1.80
C VAL A 15 -1.81 -3.40 -0.29
N TYR A 16 -1.55 -4.61 0.22
CA TYR A 16 -1.56 -4.88 1.65
C TYR A 16 -0.54 -4.02 2.41
N ASP A 17 0.69 -3.91 1.90
CA ASP A 17 1.74 -3.12 2.54
C ASP A 17 1.39 -1.63 2.59
N VAL A 18 0.79 -1.09 1.52
CA VAL A 18 0.30 0.29 1.48
C VAL A 18 -0.76 0.54 2.56
N VAL A 19 -1.73 -0.37 2.69
CA VAL A 19 -2.78 -0.23 3.72
C VAL A 19 -2.20 -0.42 5.12
N MET A 20 -1.21 -1.30 5.28
CA MET A 20 -0.48 -1.51 6.54
C MET A 20 0.30 -0.27 6.98
N MET A 21 0.83 0.53 6.06
CA MET A 21 1.48 1.81 6.40
C MET A 21 0.52 2.77 7.10
N GLY A 22 -0.79 2.73 6.78
CA GLY A 22 -1.83 3.48 7.49
C GLY A 22 -1.97 3.10 8.98
N ARG A 23 -1.40 1.97 9.41
CA ARG A 23 -1.36 1.54 10.82
C ARG A 23 -0.12 2.02 11.57
N TYR A 24 0.91 2.55 10.91
CA TYR A 24 2.18 2.92 11.56
C TYR A 24 2.03 3.93 12.70
N GLY A 25 1.06 4.85 12.62
CA GLY A 25 0.76 5.80 13.72
C GLY A 25 0.19 5.15 14.98
N TYR A 26 -0.24 3.89 14.92
CA TYR A 26 -0.81 3.14 16.03
C TYR A 26 0.11 2.01 16.53
N MET A 27 1.27 1.80 15.90
CA MET A 27 2.20 0.74 16.26
C MET A 27 3.18 1.18 17.37
N ASN A 28 3.74 0.19 18.08
CA ASN A 28 4.84 0.41 19.02
C ASN A 28 6.10 0.90 18.30
N PHE A 29 7.08 1.40 19.06
CA PHE A 29 8.35 1.96 18.54
C PHE A 29 9.08 1.07 17.51
N LEU A 30 9.01 -0.26 17.68
CA LEU A 30 9.61 -1.23 16.76
C LEU A 30 8.86 -1.40 15.42
N ARG A 31 7.71 -0.72 15.25
CA ARG A 31 6.83 -0.76 14.07
C ARG A 31 6.54 -2.18 13.58
N ARG A 32 6.45 -3.12 14.52
CA ARG A 32 6.09 -4.51 14.24
C ARG A 32 4.57 -4.63 14.20
N PRO A 33 3.97 -5.05 13.07
CA PRO A 33 2.53 -5.22 12.98
C PRO A 33 2.05 -6.27 13.99
N SER A 34 1.14 -5.86 14.87
CA SER A 34 0.46 -6.80 15.77
C SER A 34 -0.63 -7.58 15.01
N GLN A 35 -1.13 -8.66 15.61
CA GLN A 35 -2.29 -9.38 15.03
C GLN A 35 -3.52 -8.47 14.91
N THR A 36 -3.71 -7.54 15.85
CA THR A 36 -4.78 -6.53 15.81
C THR A 36 -4.64 -5.60 14.61
N ASP A 37 -3.41 -5.21 14.24
CA ASP A 37 -3.19 -4.34 13.08
C ASP A 37 -3.49 -5.07 11.77
N LYS A 38 -3.08 -6.34 11.66
CA LYS A 38 -3.42 -7.19 10.51
C LYS A 38 -4.92 -7.32 10.33
N LEU A 39 -5.66 -7.60 11.41
CA LEU A 39 -7.12 -7.67 11.38
C LEU A 39 -7.76 -6.35 10.96
N LYS A 40 -7.28 -5.21 11.47
CA LYS A 40 -7.80 -3.89 11.07
C LYS A 40 -7.54 -3.58 9.60
N VAL A 41 -6.37 -3.96 9.10
CA VAL A 41 -6.03 -3.82 7.67
C VAL A 41 -6.95 -4.69 6.82
N GLU A 42 -7.09 -5.98 7.14
CA GLU A 42 -7.98 -6.88 6.41
C GLU A 42 -9.43 -6.39 6.42
N GLN A 43 -9.95 -5.93 7.57
CA GLN A 43 -11.29 -5.36 7.66
C GLN A 43 -11.46 -4.10 6.79
N ALA A 44 -10.47 -3.21 6.76
CA ALA A 44 -10.49 -2.04 5.89
C ALA A 44 -10.49 -2.44 4.42
N MET A 45 -9.66 -3.41 4.04
CA MET A 45 -9.60 -3.94 2.68
C MET A 45 -10.90 -4.65 2.27
N GLN A 46 -11.56 -5.36 3.18
CA GLN A 46 -12.87 -5.96 2.94
C GLN A 46 -13.96 -4.91 2.72
N ARG A 47 -13.98 -3.83 3.51
CA ARG A 47 -14.96 -2.74 3.37
C ARG A 47 -14.84 -2.01 2.04
N LEU A 48 -13.63 -1.94 1.49
CA LEU A 48 -13.34 -1.34 0.20
C LEU A 48 -13.40 -2.34 -0.96
N ASP A 49 -13.73 -3.60 -0.69
CA ASP A 49 -13.74 -4.70 -1.65
C ASP A 49 -12.42 -4.88 -2.43
N VAL A 50 -11.29 -4.62 -1.76
CA VAL A 50 -9.92 -4.76 -2.33
C VAL A 50 -9.09 -5.86 -1.67
N LEU A 51 -9.67 -6.63 -0.75
CA LEU A 51 -8.95 -7.73 -0.08
C LEU A 51 -8.40 -8.76 -1.08
N HIS A 52 -9.12 -9.01 -2.18
CA HIS A 52 -8.69 -9.91 -3.24
C HIS A 52 -7.46 -9.41 -4.02
N LEU A 53 -7.10 -8.13 -3.87
CA LEU A 53 -5.92 -7.50 -4.46
C LEU A 53 -4.73 -7.42 -3.50
N LYS A 54 -4.83 -7.99 -2.30
CA LYS A 54 -3.84 -7.81 -1.22
C LYS A 54 -2.40 -8.11 -1.63
N ASP A 55 -2.20 -9.15 -2.44
CA ASP A 55 -0.88 -9.61 -2.89
C ASP A 55 -0.46 -8.98 -4.23
N ARG A 56 -1.33 -8.18 -4.86
CA ARG A 56 -0.99 -7.47 -6.09
C ARG A 56 -0.10 -6.29 -5.78
N GLN A 57 0.79 -5.97 -6.71
CA GLN A 57 1.63 -4.78 -6.61
C GLN A 57 0.80 -3.53 -6.86
N ILE A 58 1.02 -2.48 -6.07
CA ILE A 58 0.29 -1.22 -6.23
C ILE A 58 0.58 -0.56 -7.59
N GLY A 59 1.78 -0.77 -8.14
CA GLY A 59 2.17 -0.30 -9.47
C GLY A 59 1.34 -0.88 -10.61
N GLU A 60 0.77 -2.08 -10.44
CA GLU A 60 -0.12 -2.69 -11.44
C GLU A 60 -1.53 -2.06 -11.45
N LEU A 61 -1.95 -1.46 -10.33
CA LEU A 61 -3.26 -0.83 -10.18
C LEU A 61 -3.24 0.66 -10.53
N SER A 62 -2.10 1.32 -10.32
CA SER A 62 -1.88 2.74 -10.64
C SER A 62 -1.50 2.98 -12.12
N GLY A 63 -1.89 2.08 -13.02
CA GLY A 63 -1.51 2.01 -14.44
C GLY A 63 -2.02 3.16 -15.32
N GLY A 64 -1.82 4.41 -14.91
CA GLY A 64 -2.30 5.62 -15.56
C GLY A 64 -1.23 6.68 -15.79
N GLN A 65 0.02 6.30 -16.10
CA GLN A 65 0.95 7.07 -16.95
C GLN A 65 2.22 6.24 -17.20
N LYS A 66 2.15 5.41 -18.23
CA LYS A 66 3.29 4.67 -18.80
C LYS A 66 4.22 5.67 -19.51
N ASN A 67 5.34 5.99 -18.90
CA ASN A 67 6.62 6.24 -19.57
C ASN A 67 7.64 5.46 -18.72
N GLY A 68 7.90 4.19 -18.97
CA GLY A 68 8.58 3.72 -20.17
C GLY A 68 10.08 3.81 -19.92
N TYR A 69 10.64 2.82 -19.23
CA TYR A 69 12.09 2.58 -19.27
C TYR A 69 12.36 1.08 -19.40
N PHE A 70 13.14 0.80 -20.44
CA PHE A 70 13.86 -0.45 -20.66
C PHE A 70 14.87 -0.69 -19.53
#